data_AF-D1YYR0-F1
#
_entry.id   AF-D1YYR0-F1
#
_cell.length_a   1.000
_cell.length_b   1.000
_cell.length_c   1.000
_cell.angle_alpha   90.00
_cell.angle_beta   90.00
_cell.angle_gamma   90.00
#
_symmetry.space_group_name_H-M   'P 1'
#
loop_
_entity.id
_entity.type
_entity.pdbx_description
1 polymer ?
#
loop_
_entity_poly.entity_id
_entity_poly.type
_entity_poly.pdbx_seq_one_letter_code
_entity_poly.pdbx_strand_id
1 'polypeptide(L)'
;MPSLKKQDALALLKKYGADRRVMEHILAVRDYAMEIAGKVDCDRDLVEAGALLHDIGRTKSHGMDHAIIGAEILRKEGLDERIVNIVERHIGAGLTAEEAEKLGLPPKDYVPKTIEEKIVCHADNLIGSTERVSIQDTVAMAKKKWFPESVERLISMHFEVFRPDIVILSENASGGDLERLRRIADKYLKSFDLLYKLNVDNGIARLALYGQDSAKAARYLISKGIADPANTS
;
A
#
# COMPACT_ATOMS: atom_id res chain seq x y z
N MET A 1 -21.25 15.13 0.04
CA MET A 1 -22.23 14.13 0.53
C MET A 1 -21.73 13.59 1.86
N PRO A 2 -22.61 13.18 2.79
CA PRO A 2 -22.15 12.59 4.05
C PRO A 2 -21.34 11.31 3.77
N SER A 3 -20.26 11.10 4.53
CA SER A 3 -19.46 9.89 4.47
C SER A 3 -20.28 8.66 4.87
N LEU A 4 -20.02 7.52 4.24
CA LEU A 4 -20.65 6.24 4.61
C LEU A 4 -20.19 5.85 6.01
N LYS A 5 -21.12 5.67 6.95
CA LYS A 5 -20.75 5.25 8.31
C LYS A 5 -20.33 3.79 8.31
N LYS A 6 -19.37 3.47 9.18
CA LYS A 6 -18.92 2.08 9.45
C LYS A 6 -20.07 1.08 9.62
N GLN A 7 -21.11 1.44 10.37
CA GLN A 7 -22.24 0.55 10.64
C GLN A 7 -23.03 0.22 9.36
N ASP A 8 -23.17 1.18 8.46
CA ASP A 8 -23.87 1.00 7.18
C ASP A 8 -23.06 0.10 6.25
N ALA A 9 -21.73 0.27 6.21
CA ALA A 9 -20.83 -0.61 5.46
C ALA A 9 -20.90 -2.07 5.97
N LEU A 10 -20.88 -2.26 7.29
CA LEU A 10 -21.02 -3.59 7.90
C LEU A 10 -22.39 -4.22 7.65
N ALA A 11 -23.46 -3.42 7.69
CA ALA A 11 -24.81 -3.87 7.35
C ALA A 11 -24.88 -4.32 5.88
N LEU A 12 -24.19 -3.62 4.98
CA LEU A 12 -24.13 -3.97 3.57
C LEU A 12 -23.40 -5.31 3.34
N LEU A 13 -22.23 -5.49 3.95
CA LEU A 13 -21.51 -6.78 3.93
C LEU A 13 -22.37 -7.94 4.41
N LYS A 14 -23.11 -7.73 5.52
CA LYS A 14 -24.05 -8.73 6.05
C LYS A 14 -25.20 -9.01 5.08
N LYS A 15 -25.79 -7.97 4.48
CA LYS A 15 -26.86 -8.09 3.48
C LYS A 15 -26.44 -8.94 2.28
N TYR A 16 -25.20 -8.81 1.82
CA TYR A 16 -24.68 -9.57 0.69
C TYR A 16 -24.15 -10.96 1.05
N GLY A 17 -24.02 -11.28 2.34
CA GLY A 17 -23.64 -12.60 2.83
C GLY A 17 -22.13 -12.79 2.99
N ALA A 18 -21.40 -11.74 3.40
CA ALA A 18 -19.98 -11.87 3.75
C ALA A 18 -19.82 -12.88 4.89
N ASP A 19 -19.01 -13.91 4.64
CA ASP A 19 -18.72 -14.94 5.64
C ASP A 19 -17.68 -14.47 6.66
N ARG A 20 -17.45 -15.29 7.69
CA ARG A 20 -16.48 -14.97 8.76
C ARG A 20 -15.08 -14.68 8.22
N ARG A 21 -14.60 -15.43 7.22
CA ARG A 21 -13.24 -15.29 6.70
C ARG A 21 -13.08 -13.97 5.95
N VAL A 22 -14.04 -13.63 5.10
CA VAL A 22 -14.08 -12.34 4.39
C VAL A 22 -14.15 -11.19 5.39
N MET A 23 -15.00 -11.30 6.41
CA MET A 23 -15.12 -10.28 7.46
C MET A 23 -13.82 -10.08 8.24
N GLU A 24 -13.12 -11.15 8.61
CA GLU A 24 -11.85 -11.08 9.34
C GLU A 24 -10.76 -10.39 8.51
N HIS A 25 -10.65 -10.74 7.22
CA HIS A 25 -9.71 -10.09 6.30
C HIS A 25 -10.02 -8.60 6.13
N ILE A 26 -11.28 -8.25 5.85
CA ILE A 26 -11.73 -6.86 5.69
C ILE A 26 -11.37 -6.01 6.91
N LEU A 27 -11.58 -6.53 8.11
CA LEU A 27 -11.27 -5.80 9.34
C LEU A 27 -9.77 -5.59 9.52
N ALA A 28 -8.94 -6.61 9.22
CA ALA A 28 -7.49 -6.49 9.26
C ALA A 28 -6.96 -5.45 8.25
N VAL A 29 -7.46 -5.48 7.01
CA VAL A 29 -7.12 -4.49 5.96
C VAL A 29 -7.53 -3.09 6.39
N ARG A 30 -8.75 -2.94 6.91
CA ARG A 30 -9.24 -1.65 7.40
C ARG A 30 -8.38 -1.11 8.53
N ASP A 31 -8.03 -1.91 9.52
CA ASP A 31 -7.25 -1.44 10.67
C ASP A 31 -5.88 -0.95 10.22
N TYR A 32 -5.24 -1.67 9.29
CA TYR A 32 -3.96 -1.26 8.73
C TYR A 32 -4.06 -0.05 7.79
N ALA A 33 -5.07 0.01 6.93
CA ALA A 33 -5.33 1.19 6.08
C ALA A 33 -5.54 2.46 6.92
N MET A 34 -6.23 2.35 8.06
CA MET A 34 -6.45 3.47 8.97
C MET A 34 -5.20 3.87 9.76
N GLU A 35 -4.29 2.92 10.01
CA GLU A 35 -2.96 3.23 10.56
C GLU A 35 -2.13 4.06 9.58
N ILE A 36 -2.11 3.67 8.29
CA ILE A 36 -1.42 4.41 7.23
C ILE A 36 -2.05 5.80 7.07
N ALA A 37 -3.38 5.87 6.96
CA ALA A 37 -4.13 7.13 6.82
C ALA A 37 -3.94 8.09 8.01
N GLY A 38 -3.55 7.60 9.20
CA GLY A 38 -3.21 8.45 10.34
C GLY A 38 -1.93 9.28 10.16
N LYS A 39 -1.10 8.95 9.15
CA LYS A 39 0.22 9.56 8.89
C LYS A 39 0.26 10.31 7.54
N VAL A 40 -0.85 10.34 6.82
CA VAL A 40 -0.97 10.87 5.46
C VAL A 40 -2.14 11.86 5.42
N ASP A 41 -2.01 12.93 4.63
CA ASP A 41 -3.12 13.85 4.38
C ASP A 41 -4.09 13.23 3.36
N CYS A 42 -5.25 12.75 3.84
CA CYS A 42 -6.26 12.07 3.02
C CYS A 42 -7.66 12.14 3.65
N ASP A 43 -8.69 11.81 2.86
CA ASP A 43 -10.06 11.61 3.38
C ASP A 43 -10.15 10.28 4.13
N ARG A 44 -9.97 10.33 5.46
CA ARG A 44 -9.96 9.14 6.34
C ARG A 44 -11.28 8.38 6.36
N ASP A 45 -12.41 9.07 6.18
CA ASP A 45 -13.72 8.42 6.12
C ASP A 45 -13.86 7.64 4.81
N LEU A 46 -13.35 8.19 3.71
CA LEU A 46 -13.31 7.50 2.42
C LEU A 46 -12.38 6.27 2.46
N VAL A 47 -11.22 6.37 3.12
CA VAL A 47 -10.32 5.22 3.34
C VAL A 47 -11.04 4.14 4.17
N GLU A 48 -11.69 4.51 5.27
CA GLU A 48 -12.39 3.55 6.13
C GLU A 48 -13.52 2.84 5.38
N ALA A 49 -14.34 3.59 4.64
CA ALA A 49 -15.43 3.04 3.84
C ALA A 49 -14.92 2.14 2.69
N GLY A 50 -13.88 2.59 1.98
CA GLY A 50 -13.24 1.84 0.92
C GLY A 50 -12.64 0.52 1.42
N ALA A 51 -11.90 0.55 2.53
CA ALA A 51 -11.31 -0.65 3.12
C ALA A 51 -12.36 -1.62 3.65
N LEU A 52 -13.45 -1.13 4.24
CA LEU A 52 -14.55 -2.00 4.70
C LEU A 52 -15.26 -2.69 3.53
N LEU A 53 -15.32 -2.07 2.35
CA LEU A 53 -16.11 -2.60 1.23
C LEU A 53 -15.29 -3.21 0.10
N HIS A 54 -13.95 -3.12 0.14
CA HIS A 54 -13.07 -3.53 -0.97
C HIS A 54 -13.37 -4.96 -1.46
N ASP A 55 -13.67 -5.87 -0.54
CA ASP A 55 -13.87 -7.28 -0.82
C ASP A 55 -15.35 -7.71 -0.83
N ILE A 56 -16.32 -6.77 -0.89
CA ILE A 56 -17.76 -7.13 -0.90
C ILE A 56 -18.14 -8.05 -2.07
N GLY A 57 -17.42 -8.00 -3.20
CA GLY A 57 -17.61 -8.91 -4.31
C GLY A 57 -17.25 -10.37 -4.01
N ARG A 58 -16.49 -10.64 -2.93
CA ARG A 58 -16.21 -12.01 -2.44
C ARG A 58 -17.45 -12.77 -2.01
N THR A 59 -18.55 -12.05 -1.76
CA THR A 59 -19.86 -12.64 -1.51
C THR A 59 -20.48 -13.31 -2.75
N LYS A 60 -19.90 -13.08 -3.94
CA LYS A 60 -20.39 -13.60 -5.23
C LYS A 60 -19.33 -14.35 -6.02
N SER A 61 -18.06 -13.95 -5.92
CA SER A 61 -16.97 -14.61 -6.64
C SER A 61 -15.70 -14.74 -5.80
N HIS A 62 -15.01 -15.86 -5.95
CA HIS A 62 -13.66 -16.08 -5.43
C HIS A 62 -12.56 -15.79 -6.47
N GLY A 63 -12.93 -15.40 -7.70
CA GLY A 63 -12.02 -15.03 -8.78
C GLY A 63 -11.49 -13.60 -8.68
N MET A 64 -10.73 -13.15 -9.68
CA MET A 64 -10.25 -11.77 -9.79
C MET A 64 -11.37 -10.78 -10.16
N ASP A 65 -12.49 -11.27 -10.68
CA ASP A 65 -13.68 -10.48 -10.99
C ASP A 65 -14.41 -9.91 -9.76
N HIS A 66 -14.05 -10.33 -8.53
CA HIS A 66 -14.68 -9.83 -7.30
C HIS A 66 -14.60 -8.30 -7.14
N ALA A 67 -13.53 -7.63 -7.58
CA ALA A 67 -13.46 -6.17 -7.51
C ALA A 67 -14.52 -5.50 -8.40
N ILE A 68 -14.73 -6.03 -9.61
CA ILE A 68 -15.72 -5.53 -10.56
C ILE A 68 -17.13 -5.82 -10.06
N ILE A 69 -17.38 -7.04 -9.60
CA ILE A 69 -18.66 -7.42 -9.00
C ILE A 69 -18.96 -6.56 -7.77
N GLY A 70 -17.95 -6.31 -6.94
CA GLY A 70 -18.05 -5.41 -5.79
C GLY A 70 -18.45 -4.00 -6.22
N ALA A 71 -17.78 -3.46 -7.24
CA ALA A 71 -18.12 -2.15 -7.79
C ALA A 71 -19.56 -2.09 -8.32
N GLU A 72 -20.03 -3.12 -9.03
CA GLU A 72 -21.42 -3.22 -9.48
C GLU A 72 -22.43 -3.27 -8.33
N ILE A 73 -22.12 -4.03 -7.27
CA ILE A 73 -22.94 -4.09 -6.05
C ILE A 73 -23.07 -2.69 -5.45
N LEU A 74 -21.95 -1.98 -5.27
CA LEU A 74 -21.95 -0.66 -4.64
C LEU A 74 -22.68 0.39 -5.50
N ARG A 75 -22.55 0.32 -6.83
CA ARG A 75 -23.31 1.18 -7.75
C ARG A 75 -24.82 0.93 -7.66
N LYS A 76 -25.25 -0.33 -7.58
CA LYS A 76 -26.67 -0.69 -7.41
C LYS A 76 -27.26 -0.19 -6.09
N GLU A 77 -26.42 -0.13 -5.06
CA GLU A 77 -26.79 0.36 -3.73
C GLU A 77 -26.69 1.90 -3.62
N GLY A 78 -26.28 2.59 -4.69
CA GLY A 78 -26.24 4.04 -4.77
C GLY A 78 -25.10 4.70 -4.00
N LEU A 79 -23.99 3.99 -3.81
CA LEU A 79 -22.82 4.50 -3.08
C LEU A 79 -22.04 5.52 -3.90
N ASP A 80 -21.29 6.38 -3.19
CA ASP A 80 -20.37 7.37 -3.78
C ASP A 80 -19.35 6.67 -4.69
N GLU A 81 -19.22 7.13 -5.94
CA GLU A 81 -18.26 6.58 -6.92
C GLU A 81 -16.81 6.62 -6.43
N ARG A 82 -16.46 7.50 -5.48
CA ARG A 82 -15.14 7.48 -4.84
C ARG A 82 -14.90 6.17 -4.08
N ILE A 83 -15.91 5.64 -3.38
CA ILE A 83 -15.82 4.33 -2.69
C ILE A 83 -15.80 3.21 -3.74
N VAL A 84 -16.65 3.31 -4.76
CA VAL A 84 -16.73 2.33 -5.85
C VAL A 84 -15.37 2.19 -6.54
N ASN A 85 -14.68 3.29 -6.82
CA ASN A 85 -13.37 3.28 -7.47
C ASN A 85 -12.30 2.60 -6.60
N ILE A 86 -12.32 2.77 -5.27
CA ILE A 86 -11.43 2.03 -4.37
C ILE A 86 -11.66 0.52 -4.52
N VAL A 87 -12.93 0.09 -4.48
CA VAL A 87 -13.30 -1.32 -4.62
C VAL A 87 -12.95 -1.87 -6.00
N GLU A 88 -13.16 -1.12 -7.07
CA GLU A 88 -12.91 -1.60 -8.44
C GLU A 88 -11.40 -1.73 -8.76
N ARG A 89 -10.53 -1.01 -8.04
CA ARG A 89 -9.11 -0.82 -8.38
C ARG A 89 -8.12 -1.45 -7.40
N HIS A 90 -8.59 -2.16 -6.38
CA HIS A 90 -7.70 -2.64 -5.31
C HIS A 90 -6.85 -3.87 -5.67
N ILE A 91 -7.18 -4.61 -6.75
CA ILE A 91 -6.51 -5.88 -7.07
C ILE A 91 -5.05 -5.67 -7.46
N GLY A 92 -4.16 -6.44 -6.82
CA GLY A 92 -2.73 -6.29 -7.04
C GLY A 92 -2.32 -4.87 -6.68
N ALA A 93 -1.49 -4.21 -7.48
CA ALA A 93 -1.23 -2.78 -7.35
C ALA A 93 -1.99 -1.95 -8.40
N GLY A 94 -3.20 -2.39 -8.74
CA GLY A 94 -3.95 -1.96 -9.91
C GLY A 94 -3.51 -2.67 -11.19
N LEU A 95 -4.42 -2.68 -12.18
CA LEU A 95 -4.22 -3.32 -13.48
C LEU A 95 -4.47 -2.30 -14.60
N THR A 96 -3.59 -2.24 -15.59
CA THR A 96 -3.87 -1.53 -16.84
C THR A 96 -4.93 -2.29 -17.66
N ALA A 97 -5.49 -1.64 -18.68
CA ALA A 97 -6.44 -2.30 -19.57
C ALA A 97 -5.86 -3.55 -20.25
N GLU A 98 -4.58 -3.50 -20.64
CA GLU A 98 -3.89 -4.65 -21.26
C GLU A 98 -3.63 -5.79 -20.26
N GLU A 99 -3.23 -5.47 -19.02
CA GLU A 99 -3.05 -6.49 -17.99
C GLU A 99 -4.39 -7.12 -17.60
N ALA A 100 -5.45 -6.32 -17.49
CA ALA A 100 -6.80 -6.80 -17.22
C ALA A 100 -7.27 -7.76 -18.32
N GLU A 101 -7.07 -7.41 -19.59
CA GLU A 101 -7.42 -8.28 -20.73
C GLU A 101 -6.65 -9.61 -20.68
N LYS A 102 -5.34 -9.57 -20.41
CA LYS A 102 -4.50 -10.78 -20.25
C LYS A 102 -4.95 -11.68 -19.09
N LEU A 103 -5.59 -11.10 -18.07
CA LEU A 103 -6.14 -11.81 -16.92
C LEU A 103 -7.61 -12.23 -17.11
N GLY A 104 -8.20 -11.97 -18.28
CA GLY A 104 -9.59 -12.31 -18.61
C GLY A 104 -10.63 -11.38 -17.98
N LEU A 105 -10.22 -10.19 -17.53
CA LEU A 105 -11.10 -9.15 -17.01
C LEU A 105 -11.51 -8.19 -18.15
N PRO A 106 -12.65 -7.48 -18.03
CA PRO A 106 -13.01 -6.43 -18.95
C PRO A 106 -11.88 -5.41 -19.11
N PRO A 107 -11.46 -5.07 -20.35
CA PRO A 107 -10.32 -4.20 -20.60
C PRO A 107 -10.64 -2.77 -20.16
N LYS A 108 -10.11 -2.38 -19.00
CA LYS A 108 -10.28 -1.07 -18.38
C LYS A 108 -9.07 -0.74 -17.51
N ASP A 109 -8.81 0.54 -17.32
CA ASP A 109 -7.80 1.02 -16.39
C ASP A 109 -8.30 0.90 -14.93
N TYR A 110 -7.75 -0.07 -14.21
CA TYR A 110 -7.98 -0.34 -12.80
C TYR A 110 -6.80 0.13 -11.91
N VAL A 111 -5.96 1.05 -12.37
CA VAL A 111 -4.84 1.56 -11.56
C VAL A 111 -5.34 2.57 -10.52
N PRO A 112 -5.02 2.41 -9.21
CA PRO A 112 -5.33 3.38 -8.16
C PRO A 112 -4.82 4.79 -8.49
N LYS A 113 -5.71 5.79 -8.37
CA LYS A 113 -5.43 7.17 -8.79
C LYS A 113 -5.23 8.09 -7.59
N THR A 114 -6.17 8.09 -6.66
CA THR A 114 -6.12 8.96 -5.48
C THR A 114 -5.27 8.36 -4.37
N ILE A 115 -4.91 9.18 -3.37
CA ILE A 115 -4.17 8.69 -2.21
C ILE A 115 -5.01 7.68 -1.40
N GLU A 116 -6.33 7.86 -1.32
CA GLU A 116 -7.24 6.94 -0.64
C GLU A 116 -7.31 5.58 -1.35
N GLU A 117 -7.41 5.57 -2.68
CA GLU A 117 -7.35 4.34 -3.49
C GLU A 117 -6.02 3.60 -3.25
N LYS A 118 -4.90 4.32 -3.24
CA LYS A 118 -3.57 3.76 -3.00
C LYS A 118 -3.40 3.23 -1.59
N ILE A 119 -3.92 3.91 -0.56
CA ILE A 119 -3.83 3.45 0.83
C ILE A 119 -4.55 2.11 1.00
N VAL A 120 -5.79 1.98 0.50
CA VAL A 120 -6.56 0.75 0.65
C VAL A 120 -5.93 -0.39 -0.15
N CYS A 121 -5.57 -0.14 -1.41
CA CYS A 121 -4.89 -1.12 -2.25
C CYS A 121 -3.56 -1.58 -1.63
N HIS A 122 -2.77 -0.66 -1.08
CA HIS A 122 -1.50 -1.00 -0.45
C HIS A 122 -1.69 -1.79 0.84
N ALA A 123 -2.66 -1.40 1.69
CA ALA A 123 -2.98 -2.12 2.90
C ALA A 123 -3.42 -3.56 2.61
N ASP A 124 -4.27 -3.76 1.59
CA ASP A 124 -4.72 -5.09 1.15
C ASP A 124 -3.53 -5.98 0.75
N ASN A 125 -2.61 -5.49 -0.08
CA ASN A 125 -1.42 -6.27 -0.46
C ASN A 125 -0.48 -6.64 0.71
N LEU A 126 -0.55 -5.91 1.82
CA LEU A 126 0.28 -6.12 3.00
C LEU A 126 -0.43 -6.94 4.08
N ILE A 127 -1.69 -7.32 3.87
CA ILE A 127 -2.40 -8.27 4.72
C ILE A 127 -2.52 -9.60 3.97
N GLY A 128 -2.05 -10.68 4.60
CA GLY A 128 -2.23 -12.04 4.05
C GLY A 128 -3.68 -12.50 4.20
N SER A 129 -3.94 -13.33 5.22
CA SER A 129 -5.33 -13.64 5.61
C SER A 129 -5.84 -12.58 6.60
N THR A 130 -5.16 -12.45 7.73
CA THR A 130 -5.50 -11.51 8.80
C THR A 130 -4.27 -10.85 9.41
N GLU A 131 -3.07 -11.27 8.98
CA GLU A 131 -1.79 -10.87 9.54
C GLU A 131 -1.02 -10.03 8.52
N ARG A 132 -0.25 -9.07 9.04
CA ARG A 132 0.61 -8.24 8.21
C ARG A 132 1.78 -9.06 7.67
N VAL A 133 2.09 -8.82 6.40
CA VAL A 133 3.26 -9.33 5.68
C VAL A 133 4.22 -8.17 5.42
N SER A 134 5.53 -8.42 5.49
CA SER A 134 6.53 -7.38 5.24
C SER A 134 6.47 -6.91 3.79
N ILE A 135 6.81 -5.64 3.53
CA ILE A 135 6.87 -5.13 2.15
C ILE A 135 7.84 -5.93 1.28
N GLN A 136 8.93 -6.43 1.86
CA GLN A 136 9.91 -7.25 1.14
C GLN A 136 9.31 -8.59 0.70
N ASP A 137 8.59 -9.26 1.60
CA ASP A 137 7.91 -10.53 1.28
C ASP A 137 6.77 -10.30 0.29
N THR A 138 5.99 -9.24 0.45
CA THR A 138 4.92 -8.86 -0.49
C THR A 138 5.49 -8.61 -1.89
N VAL A 139 6.60 -7.88 -2.02
CA VAL A 139 7.29 -7.71 -3.32
C VAL A 139 7.81 -9.05 -3.87
N ALA A 140 8.38 -9.90 -3.03
CA ALA A 140 8.88 -11.22 -3.46
C ALA A 140 7.76 -12.15 -3.94
N MET A 141 6.59 -12.11 -3.30
CA MET A 141 5.40 -12.83 -3.73
C MET A 141 4.81 -12.22 -5.01
N ALA A 142 4.75 -10.89 -5.10
CA ALA A 142 4.23 -10.18 -6.26
C ALA A 142 5.01 -10.53 -7.54
N LYS A 143 6.34 -10.63 -7.47
CA LYS A 143 7.21 -11.06 -8.59
C LYS A 143 6.89 -12.44 -9.15
N LYS A 144 6.24 -13.31 -8.36
CA LYS A 144 5.83 -14.65 -8.80
C LYS A 144 4.41 -14.68 -9.36
N LYS A 145 3.57 -13.69 -9.02
CA LYS A 145 2.13 -13.68 -9.28
C LYS A 145 1.73 -12.68 -10.37
N TRP A 146 2.40 -11.53 -10.42
CA TRP A 146 1.99 -10.37 -11.20
C TRP A 146 3.02 -10.02 -12.28
N PHE A 147 2.59 -9.19 -13.24
CA PHE A 147 3.45 -8.65 -14.29
C PHE A 147 4.57 -7.77 -13.70
N PRO A 148 5.76 -7.68 -14.32
CA PRO A 148 6.85 -6.83 -13.85
C PRO A 148 6.42 -5.38 -13.56
N GLU A 149 5.63 -4.80 -14.45
CA GLU A 149 5.12 -3.43 -14.34
C GLU A 149 4.15 -3.28 -13.16
N SER A 150 3.36 -4.31 -12.86
CA SER A 150 2.51 -4.36 -11.67
C SER A 150 3.33 -4.38 -10.37
N VAL A 151 4.48 -5.07 -10.36
CA VAL A 151 5.40 -5.09 -9.21
C VAL A 151 6.07 -3.72 -9.03
N GLU A 152 6.45 -3.07 -10.12
CA GLU A 152 6.98 -1.70 -10.06
C GLU A 152 5.96 -0.72 -9.50
N ARG A 153 4.69 -0.83 -9.90
CA ARG A 153 3.59 -0.03 -9.33
C ARG A 153 3.40 -0.31 -7.84
N LEU A 154 3.48 -1.56 -7.39
CA LEU A 154 3.43 -1.89 -5.96
C LEU A 154 4.53 -1.16 -5.17
N ILE A 155 5.76 -1.18 -5.69
CA ILE A 155 6.91 -0.51 -5.08
C ILE A 155 6.74 1.02 -5.10
N SER A 156 6.28 1.58 -6.23
CA SER A 156 5.99 3.02 -6.34
C SER A 156 4.94 3.44 -5.32
N MET A 157 3.84 2.69 -5.24
CA MET A 157 2.74 2.93 -4.31
C MET A 157 3.22 2.96 -2.86
N HIS A 158 4.14 2.05 -2.47
CA HIS A 158 4.75 2.08 -1.14
C HIS A 158 5.46 3.41 -0.84
N PHE A 159 6.17 3.96 -1.82
CA PHE A 159 6.84 5.27 -1.66
C PHE A 159 5.87 6.45 -1.67
N GLU A 160 4.68 6.29 -2.26
CA GLU A 160 3.65 7.32 -2.34
C GLU A 160 2.78 7.37 -1.07
N VAL A 161 2.50 6.22 -0.46
CA VAL A 161 1.65 6.12 0.74
C VAL A 161 2.41 6.37 2.05
N PHE A 162 3.73 6.20 2.07
CA PHE A 162 4.53 6.48 3.26
C PHE A 162 5.32 7.78 3.12
N ARG A 163 5.24 8.63 4.15
CA ARG A 163 6.18 9.75 4.30
C ARG A 163 7.54 9.20 4.75
N PRO A 164 8.67 9.66 4.16
CA PRO A 164 9.97 9.14 4.54
C PRO A 164 10.51 9.73 5.85
N ASP A 165 11.22 8.89 6.61
CA ASP A 165 12.21 9.32 7.59
C ASP A 165 13.58 9.42 6.91
N ILE A 166 14.28 10.54 7.08
CA ILE A 166 15.53 10.82 6.37
C ILE A 166 16.70 10.81 7.35
N VAL A 167 17.78 10.13 6.97
CA VAL A 167 19.08 10.16 7.67
C VAL A 167 20.22 10.43 6.67
N ILE A 168 21.34 10.93 7.17
CA ILE A 168 22.54 11.21 6.38
C ILE A 168 23.53 10.07 6.58
N LEU A 169 23.89 9.35 5.52
CA LEU A 169 24.89 8.28 5.59
C LEU A 169 26.33 8.79 5.46
N SER A 170 26.52 9.95 4.83
CA SER A 170 27.81 10.59 4.63
C SER A 170 27.62 12.03 4.17
N GLU A 171 28.44 12.95 4.66
CA GLU A 171 28.49 14.35 4.19
C GLU A 171 29.56 14.59 3.11
N ASN A 172 30.37 13.57 2.78
CA ASN A 172 31.47 13.65 1.80
C ASN A 172 31.43 12.46 0.82
N ALA A 173 30.25 12.13 0.32
CA ALA A 173 30.04 11.07 -0.66
C ALA A 173 30.27 11.56 -2.10
N SER A 174 31.00 10.76 -2.86
CA SER A 174 31.11 10.89 -4.32
C SER A 174 30.19 9.88 -5.03
N GLY A 175 30.00 10.03 -6.35
CA GLY A 175 29.23 9.05 -7.14
C GLY A 175 29.78 7.62 -7.05
N GLY A 176 31.09 7.46 -6.82
CA GLY A 176 31.74 6.16 -6.62
C GLY A 176 31.38 5.47 -5.30
N ASP A 177 30.82 6.20 -4.33
CA ASP A 177 30.47 5.65 -3.02
C ASP A 177 29.07 5.00 -2.98
N LEU A 178 28.24 5.23 -4.00
CA LEU A 178 26.83 4.80 -4.01
C LEU A 178 26.65 3.31 -3.75
N GLU A 179 27.42 2.46 -4.44
CA GLU A 179 27.30 1.00 -4.29
C GLU A 179 27.76 0.54 -2.90
N ARG A 180 28.83 1.15 -2.37
CA ARG A 180 29.31 0.90 -1.02
C ARG A 180 28.27 1.29 0.03
N LEU A 181 27.68 2.48 -0.10
CA LEU A 181 26.65 2.99 0.80
C LEU A 181 25.37 2.15 0.73
N ARG A 182 24.98 1.70 -0.46
CA ARG A 182 23.87 0.77 -0.66
C ARG A 182 24.09 -0.55 0.07
N ARG A 183 25.28 -1.16 -0.05
CA ARG A 183 25.65 -2.38 0.70
C ARG A 183 25.58 -2.19 2.22
N ILE A 184 25.96 -1.01 2.71
CA ILE A 184 25.84 -0.66 4.14
C ILE A 184 24.37 -0.60 4.53
N ALA A 185 23.55 0.15 3.78
CA ALA A 185 22.11 0.27 4.04
C ALA A 185 21.44 -1.12 4.07
N ASP A 186 21.66 -1.95 3.05
CA ASP A 186 21.10 -3.31 2.96
C ASP A 186 21.47 -4.18 4.17
N LYS A 187 22.73 -4.10 4.64
CA LYS A 187 23.20 -4.86 5.81
C LYS A 187 22.43 -4.50 7.08
N TYR A 188 22.18 -3.21 7.32
CA TYR A 188 21.58 -2.73 8.56
C TYR A 188 20.06 -2.68 8.52
N LEU A 189 19.45 -2.59 7.33
CA LEU A 189 18.01 -2.42 7.16
C LEU A 189 17.23 -3.71 6.92
N LYS A 190 17.91 -4.83 6.64
CA LYS A 190 17.29 -6.12 6.29
C LYS A 190 16.22 -6.66 7.24
N SER A 191 16.23 -6.24 8.52
CA SER A 191 15.30 -6.73 9.56
C SER A 191 14.14 -5.79 9.83
N PHE A 192 14.02 -4.70 9.06
CA PHE A 192 12.98 -3.69 9.22
C PHE A 192 11.98 -3.78 8.07
N ASP A 193 10.71 -3.63 8.37
CA ASP A 193 9.62 -3.61 7.39
C ASP A 193 9.56 -2.22 6.70
N LEU A 194 10.41 -2.03 5.69
CA LEU A 194 10.58 -0.78 4.95
C LEU A 194 11.25 -0.98 3.59
N LEU A 195 11.08 0.00 2.70
CA LEU A 195 11.92 0.24 1.53
C LEU A 195 12.70 1.55 1.71
N TYR A 196 13.72 1.76 0.89
CA TYR A 196 14.49 3.01 0.95
C TYR A 196 14.89 3.54 -0.43
N LYS A 197 15.16 4.85 -0.48
CA LYS A 197 15.83 5.53 -1.58
C LYS A 197 17.13 6.14 -1.07
N LEU A 198 18.22 5.90 -1.80
CA LEU A 198 19.53 6.49 -1.54
C LEU A 198 19.80 7.51 -2.64
N ASN A 199 20.07 8.75 -2.24
CA ASN A 199 20.45 9.83 -3.14
C ASN A 199 21.74 10.50 -2.66
N VAL A 200 22.60 10.93 -3.57
CA VAL A 200 23.77 11.75 -3.29
C VAL A 200 23.60 13.07 -3.99
N ASP A 201 23.49 14.14 -3.22
CA ASP A 201 23.36 15.50 -3.74
C ASP A 201 24.30 16.44 -2.98
N ASN A 202 25.05 17.26 -3.72
CA ASN A 202 26.06 18.18 -3.19
C ASN A 202 27.04 17.53 -2.20
N GLY A 203 27.47 16.29 -2.48
CA GLY A 203 28.36 15.52 -1.62
C GLY A 203 27.67 14.83 -0.43
N ILE A 204 26.38 15.06 -0.20
CA ILE A 204 25.65 14.50 0.94
C ILE A 204 24.83 13.29 0.48
N ALA A 205 25.15 12.12 1.04
CA ALA A 205 24.39 10.89 0.87
C ALA A 205 23.21 10.84 1.85
N ARG A 206 21.98 10.98 1.32
CA ARG A 206 20.74 10.89 2.08
C ARG A 206 20.04 9.56 1.84
N LEU A 207 19.59 8.96 2.93
CA LEU A 207 18.81 7.74 2.93
C LEU A 207 17.40 8.07 3.40
N ALA A 208 16.44 8.00 2.48
CA ALA A 208 15.02 8.17 2.77
C ALA A 208 14.39 6.78 2.99
N LEU A 209 13.85 6.55 4.18
CA LEU A 209 13.28 5.28 4.65
C LEU A 209 11.76 5.37 4.64
N TYR A 210 11.09 4.40 4.01
CA TYR A 210 9.64 4.38 3.80
C TYR A 210 9.06 3.08 4.33
N GLY A 211 8.00 3.14 5.12
CA GLY A 211 7.33 1.96 5.65
C GLY A 211 7.12 2.03 7.15
N GLN A 212 6.56 0.96 7.71
CA GLN A 212 6.11 0.97 9.10
C GLN A 212 7.26 1.10 10.10
N ASP A 213 8.43 0.56 9.75
CA ASP A 213 9.62 0.60 10.59
C ASP A 213 10.56 1.77 10.28
N SER A 214 10.22 2.70 9.37
CA SER A 214 11.13 3.77 8.91
C SER A 214 11.74 4.58 10.06
N ALA A 215 10.93 5.07 10.99
CA ALA A 215 11.40 5.86 12.12
C ALA A 215 12.23 5.05 13.12
N LYS A 216 11.90 3.77 13.29
CA LYS A 216 12.64 2.83 14.15
C LYS A 216 14.01 2.53 13.55
N ALA A 217 14.06 2.31 12.23
CA ALA A 217 15.29 2.10 11.48
C ALA A 217 16.18 3.35 11.46
N ALA A 218 15.61 4.55 11.30
CA ALA A 218 16.34 5.81 11.40
C ALA A 218 17.06 5.93 12.75
N ARG A 219 16.33 5.75 13.86
CA ARG A 219 16.91 5.76 15.21
C ARG A 219 17.98 4.68 15.40
N TYR A 220 17.75 3.50 14.84
CA TYR A 220 18.70 2.39 14.91
C TYR A 220 20.02 2.74 14.20
N LEU A 221 19.98 3.27 12.97
CA LEU A 221 21.18 3.68 12.23
C LEU A 221 21.98 4.75 12.98
N ILE A 222 21.29 5.74 13.55
CA ILE A 222 21.91 6.81 14.37
C ILE A 222 22.57 6.23 15.62
N SER A 223 21.86 5.35 16.35
CA SER A 223 22.41 4.72 17.56
C SER A 223 23.65 3.86 17.32
N LYS A 224 23.84 3.39 16.07
CA LYS A 224 24.99 2.58 15.64
C LYS A 224 26.13 3.43 15.06
N GLY A 225 25.97 4.75 14.99
CA GLY A 225 26.94 5.64 14.34
C GLY A 225 27.09 5.38 12.83
N ILE A 226 26.05 4.84 12.20
CA ILE A 226 26.04 4.54 10.76
C ILE A 226 25.45 5.70 9.95
N ALA A 227 24.60 6.50 10.58
CA ALA A 227 23.99 7.66 9.95
C ALA A 227 23.84 8.80 10.98
N ASP A 228 23.80 10.02 10.49
CA ASP A 228 23.50 11.21 11.26
C ASP A 228 22.03 11.64 11.06
N PRO A 229 21.42 12.33 12.04
CA PRO A 229 20.09 12.92 11.85
C PRO A 229 20.12 13.90 10.66
N ALA A 230 19.14 13.80 9.75
CA ALA A 230 18.92 14.87 8.80
C ALA A 230 18.27 16.03 9.55
N ASN A 231 19.01 17.13 9.77
CA ASN A 231 18.40 18.35 10.29
C ASN A 231 17.25 18.76 9.37
N THR A 232 16.04 18.87 9.92
CA THR A 232 14.91 19.50 9.24
C THR A 232 15.19 20.98 9.15
N SER A 233 15.83 21.42 8.07
CA SER A 233 15.77 22.81 7.61
C SER A 233 14.40 23.11 7.02
#